data_AF-A0A9D8L9F9-F1
#
_entry.id   AF-A0A9D8L9F9-F1
#
_cell.length_a   1.000
_cell.length_b   1.000
_cell.length_c   1.000
_cell.angle_alpha   90.00
_cell.angle_beta   90.00
_cell.angle_gamma   90.00
#
_symmetry.space_group_name_H-M   'P 1'
#
loop_
_entity.id
_entity.type
_entity.pdbx_description
1 polymer ?
#
loop_
_entity_poly.entity_id
_entity_poly.type
_entity_poly.pdbx_seq_one_letter_code
_entity_poly.pdbx_strand_id
1 'polypeptide(L)'
;MAKSTRQYVFEGMELLPAALIPFVEKRLESSLKGHWQVQVLEKLPNLRPNSSGEVGWDQAALFNAMDRFWSEAFKAVLGRAERSLVNELGDVRNKLSHNETFTYDDAERALDSMRRLMEAISAGETAEQLGKMRDTILRTKFTELQRNEERRKTQRLEISVETVAGLLPWREVVEPHQDVATGEFQQAEFAADLAKVHSGSAPPEYRDPRQFFSRTYLTEGLSALLIGAAKRLSGSGGDPVVELQTNFGGGKTHSMLALYHMAGPAPVQDLSGLDQLLEKQGLSVPQGINRAVLVGTSRGPQDVLHAEGDRKIRTTWGELAWQLGGADAFAMVAENDASGIAPGSNLLEALFKKYAPCLILIDEWVAYLRQIYKVEGLPSGSFDANLSFVQSLTEAVKASPGTLLVASLPASQIEVGGEGGQEALARLKQTFSRVESSWRPASQEESYEIVRRRLFKDIPGDKFHHRDNTLKQFAKLYRENANDFPQGCADEDYRRKLEKAYPIHPELFDQLYTSWGSLEKFQRTRGVLRLMAQAIHELW
;
A
#
# COMPACT_ATOMS: atom_id res chain seq x y z
N MET A 1 -7.18 -28.42 -32.99
CA MET A 1 -7.25 -27.28 -32.05
C MET A 1 -7.34 -27.84 -30.64
N ALA A 2 -6.55 -27.33 -29.70
CA ALA A 2 -6.67 -27.72 -28.29
C ALA A 2 -8.02 -27.22 -27.74
N LYS A 3 -8.76 -28.06 -27.02
CA LYS A 3 -10.03 -27.67 -26.39
C LYS A 3 -9.75 -26.65 -25.30
N SER A 4 -10.57 -25.60 -25.22
CA SER A 4 -10.47 -24.60 -24.14
C SER A 4 -10.95 -25.17 -22.81
N THR A 5 -10.53 -24.59 -21.69
CA THR A 5 -11.03 -24.91 -20.34
C THR A 5 -12.55 -24.85 -20.28
N ARG A 6 -13.16 -23.79 -20.83
CA ARG A 6 -14.61 -23.63 -20.97
C ARG A 6 -15.24 -24.78 -21.76
N GLN A 7 -14.60 -25.24 -22.84
CA GLN A 7 -15.11 -26.34 -23.64
C GLN A 7 -15.15 -27.66 -22.85
N TYR A 8 -14.16 -27.94 -22.00
CA TYR A 8 -14.21 -29.10 -21.11
C TYR A 8 -15.35 -29.00 -20.10
N VAL A 9 -15.56 -27.83 -19.49
CA VAL A 9 -16.67 -27.63 -18.53
C VAL A 9 -18.02 -27.79 -19.24
N PHE A 10 -18.16 -27.26 -20.46
CA PHE A 10 -19.35 -27.42 -21.28
C PHE A 10 -19.63 -28.90 -21.61
N GLU A 11 -18.65 -29.62 -22.14
CA GLU A 11 -18.79 -31.05 -22.46
C GLU A 11 -19.11 -31.88 -21.19
N GLY A 12 -18.55 -31.52 -20.04
CA GLY A 12 -18.85 -32.19 -18.76
C GLY A 12 -20.29 -31.96 -18.31
N MET A 13 -20.80 -30.73 -18.46
CA MET A 13 -22.21 -30.41 -18.18
C MET A 13 -23.17 -31.16 -19.09
N GLU A 14 -22.83 -31.38 -20.37
CA GLU A 14 -23.65 -32.13 -21.33
C GLU A 14 -23.78 -33.62 -20.97
N LEU A 15 -22.87 -34.17 -20.17
CA LEU A 15 -22.94 -35.58 -19.72
C LEU A 15 -23.93 -35.80 -18.56
N LEU A 16 -24.27 -34.74 -17.81
CA LEU A 16 -25.04 -34.87 -16.58
C LEU A 16 -26.52 -35.25 -16.77
N PRO A 17 -27.27 -34.70 -17.75
CA PRO A 17 -28.70 -34.95 -17.87
C PRO A 17 -29.04 -36.44 -17.99
N ALA A 18 -28.26 -37.21 -18.77
CA ALA A 18 -28.50 -38.64 -18.97
C ALA A 18 -28.45 -39.44 -17.66
N ALA A 19 -27.62 -39.04 -16.71
CA ALA A 19 -27.49 -39.67 -15.39
C ALA A 19 -28.45 -39.07 -14.35
N LEU A 20 -28.67 -37.76 -14.38
CA LEU A 20 -29.48 -37.04 -13.39
C LEU A 20 -30.98 -37.24 -13.60
N ILE A 21 -31.48 -37.26 -14.83
CA ILE A 21 -32.92 -37.32 -15.11
C ILE A 21 -33.56 -38.57 -14.46
N PRO A 22 -33.07 -39.81 -14.70
CA PRO A 22 -33.69 -40.99 -14.12
C PRO A 22 -33.64 -41.00 -12.58
N PHE A 23 -32.57 -40.45 -12.00
CA PHE A 23 -32.43 -40.32 -10.55
C PHE A 23 -33.44 -39.33 -9.98
N VAL A 24 -33.52 -38.13 -10.54
CA VAL A 24 -34.41 -37.05 -10.11
C VAL A 24 -35.87 -37.49 -10.20
N GLU A 25 -36.29 -38.06 -11.33
CA GLU A 25 -37.67 -38.50 -11.51
C GLU A 25 -38.06 -39.62 -10.54
N LYS A 26 -37.20 -40.63 -10.38
CA LYS A 26 -37.44 -41.72 -9.41
C LYS A 26 -37.54 -41.21 -7.97
N ARG A 27 -36.73 -40.21 -7.59
CA ARG A 27 -36.80 -39.60 -6.25
C ARG A 27 -38.08 -38.79 -6.04
N LEU A 28 -38.49 -38.03 -7.04
CA LEU A 28 -39.73 -37.25 -7.00
C LEU A 28 -40.96 -38.14 -6.96
N GLU A 29 -41.02 -39.17 -7.80
CA GLU A 29 -42.12 -40.14 -7.85
C GLU A 29 -42.26 -40.92 -6.54
N SER A 30 -41.15 -41.36 -5.95
CA SER A 30 -41.18 -42.13 -4.70
C SER A 30 -41.48 -41.30 -3.45
N SER A 31 -41.24 -39.98 -3.48
CA SER A 31 -41.33 -39.14 -2.27
C SER A 31 -42.57 -38.23 -2.26
N LEU A 32 -43.09 -37.84 -3.43
CA LEU A 32 -44.25 -36.96 -3.54
C LEU A 32 -45.54 -37.77 -3.72
N LYS A 33 -46.62 -37.36 -3.06
CA LYS A 33 -47.94 -37.99 -3.23
C LYS A 33 -48.69 -37.36 -4.42
N GLY A 34 -49.27 -38.17 -5.30
CA GLY A 34 -50.02 -37.72 -6.47
C GLY A 34 -49.15 -37.53 -7.73
N HIS A 35 -49.59 -36.70 -8.67
CA HIS A 35 -48.85 -36.41 -9.89
C HIS A 35 -47.67 -35.47 -9.61
N TRP A 36 -46.48 -36.04 -9.40
CA TRP A 36 -45.26 -35.28 -9.08
C TRP A 36 -44.91 -34.25 -10.17
N GLN A 37 -45.25 -34.52 -11.43
CA GLN A 37 -45.01 -33.63 -12.57
C GLN A 37 -45.71 -32.27 -12.37
N VAL A 38 -46.94 -32.27 -11.85
CA VAL A 38 -47.71 -31.04 -11.59
C VAL A 38 -47.04 -30.21 -10.50
N GLN A 39 -46.61 -30.85 -9.42
CA GLN A 39 -45.93 -30.17 -8.30
C GLN A 39 -44.58 -29.57 -8.73
N VAL A 40 -43.85 -30.25 -9.61
CA VAL A 40 -42.61 -29.72 -10.20
C VAL A 40 -42.89 -28.49 -11.05
N LEU A 41 -43.91 -28.51 -11.91
CA LEU A 41 -44.28 -27.37 -12.75
C LEU A 41 -44.77 -26.17 -11.93
N GLU A 42 -45.46 -26.39 -10.80
CA GLU A 42 -45.85 -25.32 -9.87
C GLU A 42 -44.64 -24.65 -9.20
N LYS A 43 -43.66 -25.45 -8.75
CA LYS A 43 -42.46 -24.93 -8.09
C LYS A 43 -41.38 -24.46 -9.08
N LEU A 44 -41.44 -24.82 -10.36
CA LEU A 44 -40.49 -24.42 -11.42
C LEU A 44 -41.23 -23.82 -12.62
N PRO A 45 -41.68 -22.56 -12.54
CA PRO A 45 -42.57 -21.96 -13.55
C PRO A 45 -41.93 -21.77 -14.94
N ASN A 46 -40.59 -21.84 -15.02
CA ASN A 46 -39.86 -21.70 -16.29
C ASN A 46 -39.73 -23.02 -17.06
N LEU A 47 -40.16 -24.15 -16.47
CA LEU A 47 -40.07 -25.47 -17.07
C LEU A 47 -41.30 -25.74 -17.95
N ARG A 48 -41.09 -26.18 -19.19
CA ARG A 48 -42.17 -26.50 -20.12
C ARG A 48 -42.21 -28.01 -20.41
N PRO A 49 -43.41 -28.61 -20.53
CA PRO A 49 -43.53 -29.98 -21.02
C PRO A 49 -43.00 -30.10 -22.46
N ASN A 50 -42.41 -31.24 -22.79
CA ASN A 50 -42.05 -31.57 -24.16
C ASN A 50 -43.31 -31.92 -24.99
N SER A 51 -43.14 -32.14 -26.30
CA SER A 51 -44.25 -32.49 -27.22
C SER A 51 -44.97 -33.80 -26.88
N SER A 52 -44.40 -34.62 -25.99
CA SER A 52 -44.95 -35.90 -25.52
C SER A 52 -45.64 -35.78 -24.16
N GLY A 53 -45.70 -34.58 -23.56
CA GLY A 53 -46.33 -34.32 -22.27
C GLY A 53 -45.45 -34.63 -21.05
N GLU A 54 -44.17 -34.96 -21.25
CA GLU A 54 -43.20 -35.22 -20.19
C GLU A 54 -42.44 -33.95 -19.80
N VAL A 55 -41.78 -33.95 -18.64
CA VAL A 55 -41.03 -32.80 -18.14
C VAL A 55 -39.77 -32.58 -18.98
N GLY A 56 -39.65 -31.42 -19.65
CA GLY A 56 -38.50 -31.08 -20.49
C GLY A 56 -37.27 -30.65 -19.67
N TRP A 57 -36.57 -31.61 -19.07
CA TRP A 57 -35.39 -31.33 -18.24
C TRP A 57 -34.22 -30.73 -19.04
N ASP A 58 -33.78 -29.53 -18.64
CA ASP A 58 -32.45 -29.01 -18.96
C ASP A 58 -31.55 -29.04 -17.70
N GLN A 59 -30.27 -28.75 -17.86
CA GLN A 59 -29.32 -28.71 -16.74
C GLN A 59 -29.77 -27.74 -15.64
N ALA A 60 -30.39 -26.62 -16.01
CA ALA A 60 -30.92 -25.62 -15.10
C ALA A 60 -32.02 -26.18 -14.20
N ALA A 61 -32.99 -26.82 -14.83
CA ALA A 61 -34.18 -27.37 -14.21
C ALA A 61 -33.81 -28.52 -13.29
N LEU A 62 -32.85 -29.36 -13.66
CA LEU A 62 -32.37 -30.46 -12.81
C LEU A 62 -31.79 -29.96 -11.50
N PHE A 63 -30.84 -29.01 -11.53
CA PHE A 63 -30.25 -28.45 -10.30
C PHE A 63 -31.30 -27.71 -9.46
N ASN A 64 -32.16 -26.92 -10.11
CA ASN A 64 -33.22 -26.20 -9.41
C ASN A 64 -34.25 -27.15 -8.77
N ALA A 65 -34.60 -28.26 -9.42
CA ALA A 65 -35.49 -29.27 -8.85
C ALA A 65 -34.85 -29.95 -7.64
N MET A 66 -33.57 -30.33 -7.74
CA MET A 66 -32.84 -30.93 -6.63
C MET A 66 -32.78 -30.00 -5.42
N ASP A 67 -32.52 -28.71 -5.59
CA ASP A 67 -32.47 -27.76 -4.47
C ASP A 67 -33.87 -27.43 -3.90
N ARG A 68 -34.88 -27.19 -4.75
CA ARG A 68 -36.24 -26.81 -4.29
C ARG A 68 -37.02 -27.94 -3.65
N PHE A 69 -36.75 -29.18 -4.04
CA PHE A 69 -37.36 -30.39 -3.43
C PHE A 69 -36.36 -31.13 -2.53
N TRP A 70 -35.33 -30.44 -2.05
CA TRP A 70 -34.27 -31.09 -1.27
C TRP A 70 -34.83 -31.82 -0.04
N SER A 71 -35.67 -31.14 0.74
CA SER A 71 -36.21 -31.68 1.98
C SER A 71 -37.21 -32.81 1.74
N GLU A 72 -37.99 -32.71 0.67
CA GLU A 72 -39.06 -33.63 0.32
C GLU A 72 -38.54 -34.90 -0.37
N ALA A 73 -37.60 -34.77 -1.31
CA ALA A 73 -37.22 -35.86 -2.21
C ALA A 73 -35.76 -36.32 -2.10
N PHE A 74 -34.81 -35.46 -1.71
CA PHE A 74 -33.37 -35.76 -1.85
C PHE A 74 -32.62 -35.98 -0.54
N LYS A 75 -33.00 -35.30 0.56
CA LYS A 75 -32.33 -35.35 1.87
C LYS A 75 -32.21 -36.76 2.48
N ALA A 76 -33.07 -37.69 2.07
CA ALA A 76 -33.04 -39.07 2.57
C ALA A 76 -31.89 -39.91 1.98
N VAL A 77 -31.32 -39.49 0.84
CA VAL A 77 -30.28 -40.25 0.11
C VAL A 77 -29.02 -39.42 -0.11
N LEU A 78 -29.15 -38.10 -0.24
CA LEU A 78 -28.05 -37.15 -0.40
C LEU A 78 -27.92 -36.27 0.85
N GLY A 79 -26.68 -36.05 1.30
CA GLY A 79 -26.34 -35.29 2.49
C GLY A 79 -26.11 -33.80 2.23
N ARG A 80 -25.67 -33.07 3.26
CA ARG A 80 -25.42 -31.62 3.14
C ARG A 80 -24.31 -31.29 2.14
N ALA A 81 -23.30 -32.14 2.03
CA ALA A 81 -22.19 -31.95 1.10
C ALA A 81 -22.67 -32.00 -0.36
N GLU A 82 -23.52 -32.97 -0.70
CA GLU A 82 -24.09 -33.11 -2.04
C GLU A 82 -25.01 -31.93 -2.38
N ARG A 83 -25.75 -31.39 -1.40
CA ARG A 83 -26.53 -30.16 -1.61
C ARG A 83 -25.64 -28.98 -2.00
N SER A 84 -24.50 -28.82 -1.34
CA SER A 84 -23.53 -27.79 -1.69
C SER A 84 -22.99 -27.99 -3.11
N LEU A 85 -22.72 -29.22 -3.53
CA LEU A 85 -22.30 -29.52 -4.91
C LEU A 85 -23.39 -29.15 -5.93
N VAL A 86 -24.65 -29.46 -5.66
CA VAL A 86 -25.78 -29.09 -6.55
C VAL A 86 -25.85 -27.58 -6.74
N ASN A 87 -25.70 -26.81 -5.66
CA ASN A 87 -25.72 -25.35 -5.74
C ASN A 87 -24.50 -24.80 -6.50
N GLU A 88 -23.30 -25.31 -6.21
CA GLU A 88 -22.07 -24.95 -6.91
C GLU A 88 -22.18 -25.23 -8.42
N LEU A 89 -22.74 -26.38 -8.81
CA LEU A 89 -22.96 -26.72 -10.21
C LEU A 89 -24.04 -25.84 -10.88
N GLY A 90 -25.04 -25.40 -10.11
CA GLY A 90 -25.98 -24.36 -10.55
C GLY A 90 -25.24 -23.08 -10.96
N ASP A 91 -24.29 -22.63 -10.16
CA ASP A 91 -23.48 -21.44 -10.44
C ASP A 91 -22.53 -21.65 -11.64
N VAL A 92 -21.86 -22.81 -11.71
CA VAL A 92 -21.01 -23.17 -12.87
C VAL A 92 -21.82 -23.16 -14.17
N ARG A 93 -23.05 -23.69 -14.17
CA ARG A 93 -23.93 -23.69 -15.34
C ARG A 93 -24.35 -22.27 -15.71
N ASN A 94 -24.65 -21.42 -14.74
CA ASN A 94 -24.96 -20.01 -14.98
C ASN A 94 -23.77 -19.29 -15.64
N LYS A 95 -22.55 -19.46 -15.13
CA LYS A 95 -21.33 -18.91 -15.74
C LYS A 95 -21.12 -19.37 -17.18
N LEU A 96 -21.34 -20.67 -17.45
CA LEU A 96 -21.27 -21.22 -18.81
C LEU A 96 -22.27 -20.52 -19.76
N SER A 97 -23.50 -20.30 -19.29
CA SER A 97 -24.56 -19.66 -20.07
C SER A 97 -24.32 -18.17 -20.35
N HIS A 98 -23.60 -17.47 -19.46
CA HIS A 98 -23.19 -16.07 -19.65
C HIS A 98 -21.88 -15.91 -20.44
N ASN A 99 -21.35 -17.00 -20.98
CA ASN A 99 -20.11 -17.03 -21.78
C ASN A 99 -18.89 -16.50 -21.01
N GLU A 100 -18.85 -16.71 -19.70
CA GLU A 100 -17.71 -16.35 -18.85
C GLU A 100 -16.50 -17.27 -19.10
N THR A 101 -15.32 -16.77 -18.75
CA THR A 101 -14.05 -17.51 -18.85
C THR A 101 -13.85 -18.42 -17.64
N PHE A 102 -13.19 -19.56 -17.87
CA PHE A 102 -12.80 -20.50 -16.81
C PHE A 102 -11.29 -20.60 -16.74
N THR A 103 -10.71 -20.39 -15.56
CA THR A 103 -9.30 -20.75 -15.33
C THR A 103 -9.12 -22.27 -15.31
N TYR A 104 -7.88 -22.76 -15.32
CA TYR A 104 -7.62 -24.19 -15.13
C TYR A 104 -8.12 -24.71 -13.77
N ASP A 105 -8.05 -23.87 -12.73
CA ASP A 105 -8.56 -24.21 -11.40
C ASP A 105 -10.08 -24.23 -11.34
N ASP A 106 -10.74 -23.27 -11.98
CA ASP A 106 -12.21 -23.27 -12.07
C ASP A 106 -12.72 -24.49 -12.85
N ALA A 107 -12.05 -24.84 -13.95
CA ALA A 107 -12.43 -25.98 -14.79
C ALA A 107 -12.19 -27.32 -14.08
N GLU A 108 -11.06 -27.47 -13.38
CA GLU A 108 -10.76 -28.65 -12.56
C GLU A 108 -11.80 -28.81 -11.44
N ARG A 109 -12.09 -27.72 -10.72
CA ARG A 109 -13.06 -27.71 -9.63
C ARG A 109 -14.46 -28.06 -10.12
N ALA A 110 -14.90 -27.46 -11.23
CA ALA A 110 -16.19 -27.75 -11.84
C ALA A 110 -16.32 -29.24 -12.19
N LEU A 111 -15.31 -29.83 -12.85
CA LEU A 111 -15.31 -31.25 -13.23
C LEU A 111 -15.26 -32.18 -12.01
N ASP A 112 -14.54 -31.83 -10.94
CA ASP A 112 -14.53 -32.61 -9.70
C ASP A 112 -15.89 -32.56 -8.99
N SER A 113 -16.53 -31.39 -8.93
CA SER A 113 -17.87 -31.24 -8.36
C SER A 113 -18.92 -32.04 -9.14
N MET A 114 -18.83 -32.06 -10.48
CA MET A 114 -19.66 -32.92 -11.33
C MET A 114 -19.43 -34.40 -11.02
N ARG A 115 -18.16 -34.83 -10.99
CA ARG A 115 -17.78 -36.22 -10.75
C ARG A 115 -18.30 -36.72 -9.40
N ARG A 116 -18.10 -35.95 -8.33
CA ARG A 116 -18.56 -36.29 -6.97
C ARG A 116 -20.08 -36.41 -6.88
N LEU A 117 -20.82 -35.54 -7.57
CA LEU A 117 -22.27 -35.65 -7.63
C LEU A 117 -22.69 -36.93 -8.36
N MET A 118 -22.01 -37.28 -9.46
CA MET A 118 -22.29 -38.52 -10.21
C MET A 118 -21.98 -39.76 -9.37
N GLU A 119 -20.90 -39.74 -8.58
CA GLU A 119 -20.59 -40.82 -7.63
C GLU A 119 -21.67 -40.96 -6.54
N ALA A 120 -22.17 -39.84 -6.01
CA ALA A 120 -23.20 -39.85 -4.96
C ALA A 120 -24.55 -40.43 -5.43
N ILE A 121 -24.84 -40.39 -6.75
CA ILE A 121 -26.04 -41.01 -7.34
C ILE A 121 -25.76 -42.38 -7.96
N SER A 122 -24.58 -42.96 -7.74
CA SER A 122 -24.14 -44.23 -8.31
C SER A 122 -24.04 -44.25 -9.85
N ALA A 123 -23.82 -43.09 -10.49
CA ALA A 123 -23.58 -42.95 -11.93
C ALA A 123 -22.08 -43.08 -12.26
N GLY A 124 -21.51 -44.28 -12.01
CA GLY A 124 -20.07 -44.54 -12.10
C GLY A 124 -19.46 -44.31 -13.48
N GLU A 125 -20.18 -44.64 -14.56
CA GLU A 125 -19.69 -44.45 -15.93
C GLU A 125 -19.51 -42.98 -16.27
N THR A 126 -20.51 -42.13 -15.96
CA THR A 126 -20.44 -40.69 -16.14
C THR A 126 -19.35 -40.07 -15.26
N ALA A 127 -19.22 -40.53 -14.01
CA ALA A 127 -18.15 -40.09 -13.12
C ALA A 127 -16.76 -40.39 -13.67
N GLU A 128 -16.55 -41.57 -14.27
CA GLU A 128 -15.27 -41.94 -14.89
C GLU A 128 -14.92 -41.03 -16.08
N GLN A 129 -15.91 -40.71 -16.92
CA GLN A 129 -15.72 -39.79 -18.06
C GLN A 129 -15.30 -38.39 -17.57
N LEU A 130 -15.99 -37.86 -16.55
CA LEU A 130 -15.64 -36.58 -15.93
C LEU A 130 -14.24 -36.61 -15.30
N GLY A 131 -13.86 -37.74 -14.69
CA GLY A 131 -12.51 -37.95 -14.17
C GLY A 131 -11.43 -37.84 -15.26
N LYS A 132 -11.64 -38.48 -16.42
CA LYS A 132 -10.70 -38.39 -17.56
C LYS A 132 -10.54 -36.97 -18.09
N MET A 133 -11.63 -36.21 -18.13
CA MET A 133 -11.61 -34.80 -18.53
C MET A 133 -10.82 -33.95 -17.53
N ARG A 134 -11.04 -34.16 -16.23
CA ARG A 134 -10.33 -33.49 -15.13
C ARG A 134 -8.82 -33.78 -15.18
N ASP A 135 -8.44 -35.03 -15.35
CA ASP A 135 -7.03 -35.42 -15.45
C ASP A 135 -6.32 -34.77 -16.65
N THR A 136 -7.05 -34.60 -17.76
CA THR A 136 -6.54 -33.91 -18.95
C THR A 136 -6.28 -32.42 -18.68
N ILE A 137 -7.20 -31.74 -17.97
CA ILE A 137 -7.02 -30.35 -17.51
C ILE A 137 -5.81 -30.23 -16.60
N LEU A 138 -5.67 -31.13 -15.62
CA LEU A 138 -4.54 -31.14 -14.68
C LEU A 138 -3.20 -31.33 -15.42
N ARG A 139 -3.11 -32.31 -16.34
CA ARG A 139 -1.91 -32.53 -17.16
C ARG A 139 -1.55 -31.30 -17.99
N THR A 140 -2.55 -30.64 -18.58
CA THR A 140 -2.35 -29.42 -19.37
C THR A 140 -1.83 -28.29 -18.48
N LYS A 141 -2.45 -28.05 -17.32
CA LYS A 141 -2.02 -27.07 -16.32
C LYS A 141 -0.57 -27.31 -15.91
N PHE A 142 -0.21 -28.54 -15.54
CA PHE A 142 1.17 -28.85 -15.13
C PHE A 142 2.18 -28.69 -16.27
N THR A 143 1.81 -29.06 -17.49
CA THR A 143 2.68 -28.85 -18.67
C THR A 143 2.88 -27.36 -18.95
N GLU A 144 1.84 -26.54 -18.81
CA GLU A 144 1.95 -25.09 -18.97
C GLU A 144 2.73 -24.42 -17.83
N LEU A 145 2.56 -24.89 -16.59
CA LEU A 145 3.37 -24.44 -15.46
C LEU A 145 4.85 -24.78 -15.66
N GLN A 146 5.16 -26.01 -16.09
CA GLN A 146 6.52 -26.41 -16.44
C GLN A 146 7.06 -25.59 -17.60
N ARG A 147 6.27 -25.36 -18.66
CA ARG A 147 6.69 -24.47 -19.76
C ARG A 147 6.88 -23.02 -19.33
N ASN A 148 6.11 -22.52 -18.35
CA ASN A 148 6.29 -21.18 -17.81
C ASN A 148 7.50 -21.12 -16.87
N GLU A 149 7.78 -22.15 -16.09
CA GLU A 149 9.03 -22.28 -15.32
C GLU A 149 10.25 -22.43 -16.23
N GLU A 150 10.14 -23.22 -17.30
CA GLU A 150 11.15 -23.34 -18.34
C GLU A 150 11.30 -22.01 -19.07
N ARG A 151 10.23 -21.34 -19.51
CA ARG A 151 10.31 -20.00 -20.09
C ARG A 151 10.88 -18.97 -19.11
N ARG A 152 10.65 -19.09 -17.80
CA ARG A 152 11.33 -18.28 -16.78
C ARG A 152 12.82 -18.60 -16.68
N LYS A 153 13.21 -19.87 -16.82
CA LYS A 153 14.62 -20.30 -16.90
C LYS A 153 15.29 -19.89 -18.22
N THR A 154 14.54 -19.86 -19.32
CA THR A 154 15.04 -19.65 -20.69
C THR A 154 14.86 -18.21 -21.19
N GLN A 155 13.98 -17.40 -20.59
CA GLN A 155 14.02 -15.93 -20.66
C GLN A 155 15.17 -15.40 -19.80
N ARG A 156 16.36 -15.95 -20.01
CA ARG A 156 17.54 -15.09 -20.02
C ARG A 156 17.29 -14.10 -21.15
N LEU A 157 17.06 -12.84 -20.80
CA LEU A 157 17.29 -11.75 -21.72
C LEU A 157 18.61 -12.03 -22.45
N GLU A 158 18.59 -12.10 -23.78
CA GLU A 158 19.78 -12.18 -24.63
C GLU A 158 20.53 -10.83 -24.60
N ILE A 159 20.89 -10.39 -23.40
CA ILE A 159 22.03 -9.50 -23.22
C ILE A 159 23.13 -10.42 -22.70
N SER A 160 23.68 -11.24 -23.59
CA SER A 160 24.96 -11.90 -23.30
C SER A 160 26.05 -10.84 -23.40
N VAL A 161 26.27 -10.11 -22.31
CA VAL A 161 27.60 -9.55 -22.07
C VAL A 161 28.48 -10.75 -21.76
N GLU A 162 29.61 -10.91 -22.45
CA GLU A 162 30.63 -11.86 -22.02
C GLU A 162 30.92 -11.58 -20.54
N THR A 163 30.45 -12.46 -19.64
CA THR A 163 30.70 -12.29 -18.21
C THR A 163 32.18 -12.50 -18.00
N VAL A 164 32.90 -11.47 -17.55
CA VAL A 164 34.27 -11.61 -17.08
C VAL A 164 34.30 -12.75 -16.05
N ALA A 165 35.12 -13.78 -16.30
CA ALA A 165 35.21 -14.94 -15.43
C ALA A 165 35.45 -14.52 -13.97
N GLY A 166 34.62 -15.02 -13.05
CA GLY A 166 34.72 -14.73 -11.61
C GLY A 166 33.79 -13.62 -11.07
N LEU A 167 32.96 -12.98 -11.90
CA LEU A 167 31.88 -12.11 -11.42
C LEU A 167 30.57 -12.89 -11.21
N LEU A 168 29.89 -12.66 -10.09
CA LEU A 168 28.55 -13.17 -9.85
C LEU A 168 27.49 -12.20 -10.38
N PRO A 169 26.35 -12.71 -10.88
CA PRO A 169 25.17 -11.89 -11.10
C PRO A 169 24.75 -11.20 -9.80
N TRP A 170 24.27 -9.96 -9.87
CA TRP A 170 23.85 -9.21 -8.69
C TRP A 170 22.82 -9.97 -7.84
N ARG A 171 22.00 -10.83 -8.47
CA ARG A 171 20.97 -11.65 -7.82
C ARG A 171 21.53 -12.61 -6.78
N GLU A 172 22.75 -13.07 -7.01
CA GLU A 172 23.46 -13.95 -6.09
C GLU A 172 24.20 -13.16 -5.01
N VAL A 173 24.35 -11.85 -5.17
CA VAL A 173 25.11 -10.96 -4.26
C VAL A 173 24.18 -10.24 -3.27
N VAL A 174 23.06 -9.71 -3.74
CA VAL A 174 22.14 -8.89 -2.95
C VAL A 174 20.69 -9.24 -3.25
N GLU A 175 19.92 -9.43 -2.19
CA GLU A 175 18.50 -9.80 -2.27
C GLU A 175 17.62 -8.53 -2.22
N PRO A 176 16.61 -8.40 -3.11
CA PRO A 176 15.58 -7.39 -2.93
C PRO A 176 14.78 -7.64 -1.65
N HIS A 177 14.09 -6.61 -1.14
CA HIS A 177 13.09 -6.83 -0.09
C HIS A 177 11.95 -7.71 -0.60
N GLN A 178 11.26 -8.42 0.30
CA GLN A 178 10.27 -9.45 -0.08
C GLN A 178 9.10 -8.90 -0.90
N ASP A 179 8.65 -7.69 -0.58
CA ASP A 179 7.63 -6.94 -1.33
C ASP A 179 8.05 -6.71 -2.78
N VAL A 180 9.31 -6.32 -3.02
CA VAL A 180 9.89 -6.15 -4.36
C VAL A 180 10.11 -7.50 -5.05
N ALA A 181 10.64 -8.49 -4.35
CA ALA A 181 10.96 -9.81 -4.90
C ALA A 181 9.71 -10.55 -5.42
N THR A 182 8.59 -10.48 -4.68
CA THR A 182 7.36 -11.21 -4.97
C THR A 182 6.43 -10.51 -5.95
N GLY A 183 6.68 -9.23 -6.25
CA GLY A 183 5.77 -8.44 -7.08
C GLY A 183 4.57 -7.87 -6.32
N GLU A 184 4.51 -8.09 -5.00
CA GLU A 184 3.41 -7.62 -4.13
C GLU A 184 3.49 -6.13 -3.80
N PHE A 185 4.43 -5.37 -4.39
CA PHE A 185 4.55 -3.93 -4.18
C PHE A 185 3.38 -3.17 -4.84
N GLN A 186 2.45 -2.66 -4.03
CA GLN A 186 1.38 -1.82 -4.57
C GLN A 186 1.86 -0.38 -4.80
N GLN A 187 1.32 0.30 -5.82
CA GLN A 187 1.69 1.68 -6.14
C GLN A 187 1.48 2.67 -4.96
N ALA A 188 0.59 2.32 -4.02
CA ALA A 188 0.30 3.08 -2.80
C ALA A 188 1.31 2.83 -1.67
N GLU A 189 2.01 1.69 -1.65
CA GLU A 189 2.95 1.32 -0.58
C GLU A 189 4.27 2.11 -0.60
N PHE A 190 4.61 2.78 -1.71
CA PHE A 190 5.72 3.74 -1.73
C PHE A 190 5.31 5.16 -1.33
N ALA A 191 4.05 5.36 -0.92
CA ALA A 191 3.59 6.63 -0.38
C ALA A 191 3.56 6.55 1.15
N ALA A 192 4.50 7.26 1.79
CA ALA A 192 4.39 7.56 3.21
C ALA A 192 3.06 8.28 3.49
N ASP A 193 2.31 7.79 4.48
CA ASP A 193 1.03 8.35 4.90
C ASP A 193 1.04 8.50 6.43
N LEU A 194 1.23 9.74 6.87
CA LEU A 194 1.35 10.06 8.29
C LEU A 194 0.03 9.79 9.05
N ALA A 195 -1.12 9.98 8.41
CA ALA A 195 -2.42 9.71 9.03
C ALA A 195 -2.65 8.21 9.26
N LYS A 196 -2.27 7.37 8.28
CA LYS A 196 -2.34 5.90 8.44
C LYS A 196 -1.40 5.39 9.52
N VAL A 197 -0.19 5.96 9.63
CA VAL A 197 0.75 5.58 10.69
C VAL A 197 0.21 6.01 12.05
N HIS A 198 -0.28 7.24 12.17
CA HIS A 198 -0.86 7.75 13.41
C HIS A 198 -2.09 6.94 13.88
N SER A 199 -2.95 6.52 12.94
CA SER A 199 -4.13 5.67 13.24
C SER A 199 -3.80 4.18 13.41
N GLY A 200 -2.56 3.75 13.14
CA GLY A 200 -2.14 2.34 13.22
C GLY A 200 -2.55 1.45 12.05
N SER A 201 -3.12 2.03 10.98
CA SER A 201 -3.59 1.33 9.77
C SER A 201 -2.56 1.21 8.65
N ALA A 202 -1.38 1.82 8.82
CA ALA A 202 -0.29 1.73 7.84
C ALA A 202 0.36 0.33 7.81
N PRO A 203 0.97 -0.05 6.66
CA PRO A 203 1.80 -1.24 6.55
C PRO A 203 2.95 -1.28 7.58
N PRO A 204 3.42 -2.48 7.99
CA PRO A 204 4.45 -2.64 9.02
C PRO A 204 5.73 -1.85 8.76
N GLU A 205 6.16 -1.71 7.51
CA GLU A 205 7.39 -1.02 7.13
C GLU A 205 7.35 0.50 7.30
N TYR A 206 6.17 1.08 7.52
CA TYR A 206 6.01 2.48 7.96
C TYR A 206 5.52 2.61 9.39
N ARG A 207 4.78 1.62 9.89
CA ARG A 207 4.19 1.66 11.24
C ARG A 207 5.18 1.24 12.32
N ASP A 208 6.00 0.23 12.07
CA ASP A 208 7.02 -0.24 13.00
C ASP A 208 8.28 0.64 12.87
N PRO A 209 8.75 1.27 13.96
CA PRO A 209 9.84 2.22 13.89
C PRO A 209 11.18 1.53 13.53
N ARG A 210 11.40 0.27 13.93
CA ARG A 210 12.63 -0.46 13.61
C ARG A 210 12.67 -0.79 12.12
N GLN A 211 11.56 -1.29 11.57
CA GLN A 211 11.45 -1.56 10.13
C GLN A 211 11.58 -0.27 9.31
N PHE A 212 10.93 0.81 9.74
CA PHE A 212 11.04 2.11 9.08
C PHE A 212 12.50 2.57 8.99
N PHE A 213 13.19 2.68 10.12
CA PHE A 213 14.59 3.15 10.13
C PHE A 213 15.56 2.19 9.43
N SER A 214 15.31 0.87 9.46
CA SER A 214 16.14 -0.09 8.70
C SER A 214 16.12 0.15 7.18
N ARG A 215 15.00 0.67 6.66
CA ARG A 215 14.80 0.99 5.24
C ARG A 215 15.03 2.47 4.92
N THR A 216 15.29 3.30 5.93
CA THR A 216 15.53 4.73 5.77
C THR A 216 17.02 5.01 5.63
N TYR A 217 17.38 5.75 4.58
CA TYR A 217 18.69 6.36 4.48
C TYR A 217 18.66 7.74 5.12
N LEU A 218 19.54 7.97 6.11
CA LEU A 218 19.65 9.25 6.81
C LEU A 218 20.45 10.23 5.96
N THR A 219 19.74 10.99 5.13
CA THR A 219 20.32 12.10 4.37
C THR A 219 20.85 13.18 5.29
N GLU A 220 21.69 14.08 4.78
CA GLU A 220 22.19 15.24 5.52
C GLU A 220 21.02 16.09 6.04
N GLY A 221 20.04 16.37 5.19
CA GLY A 221 18.85 17.15 5.55
C GLY A 221 17.97 16.47 6.60
N LEU A 222 17.74 15.15 6.48
CA LEU A 222 16.99 14.39 7.49
C LEU A 222 17.76 14.28 8.80
N SER A 223 19.07 14.09 8.74
CA SER A 223 19.96 14.04 9.91
C SER A 223 19.94 15.36 10.67
N ALA A 224 20.06 16.49 9.95
CA ALA A 224 20.00 17.82 10.54
C ALA A 224 18.64 18.07 11.22
N LEU A 225 17.54 17.63 10.59
CA LEU A 225 16.19 17.71 11.16
C LEU A 225 16.07 16.92 12.47
N LEU A 226 16.53 15.68 12.48
CA LEU A 226 16.47 14.79 13.65
C LEU A 226 17.32 15.33 14.80
N ILE A 227 18.52 15.84 14.50
CA ILE A 227 19.41 16.49 15.48
C ILE A 227 18.74 17.74 16.06
N GLY A 228 18.19 18.62 15.22
CA GLY A 228 17.50 19.84 15.66
C GLY A 228 16.30 19.54 16.55
N ALA A 229 15.51 18.53 16.17
CA ALA A 229 14.37 18.07 16.94
C ALA A 229 14.77 17.44 18.28
N ALA A 230 15.82 16.62 18.32
CA ALA A 230 16.35 16.07 19.58
C ALA A 230 16.81 17.18 20.54
N LYS A 231 17.50 18.22 20.03
CA LYS A 231 17.87 19.40 20.82
C LYS A 231 16.63 20.13 21.36
N ARG A 232 15.61 20.35 20.52
CA ARG A 232 14.39 21.06 20.92
C ARG A 232 13.61 20.32 21.98
N LEU A 233 13.37 19.03 21.76
CA LEU A 233 12.56 18.20 22.65
C LEU A 233 13.26 17.93 23.99
N SER A 234 14.60 17.87 24.02
CA SER A 234 15.39 17.76 25.25
C SER A 234 15.60 19.09 26.00
N GLY A 235 15.11 20.22 25.46
CA GLY A 235 15.31 21.54 26.05
C GLY A 235 16.73 22.11 25.90
N SER A 236 17.56 21.50 25.05
CA SER A 236 18.98 21.86 24.85
C SER A 236 19.20 22.86 23.70
N GLY A 237 18.19 23.67 23.37
CA GLY A 237 18.18 24.58 22.22
C GLY A 237 17.42 24.00 21.02
N GLY A 238 17.79 24.37 19.79
CA GLY A 238 17.10 23.91 18.57
C GLY A 238 15.89 24.76 18.20
N ASP A 239 15.53 24.69 16.91
CA ASP A 239 14.51 25.54 16.32
C ASP A 239 13.10 25.15 16.77
N PRO A 240 12.24 26.11 17.13
CA PRO A 240 10.89 25.83 17.61
C PRO A 240 9.93 25.44 16.47
N VAL A 241 10.15 25.98 15.28
CA VAL A 241 9.28 25.81 14.11
C VAL A 241 10.15 25.43 12.91
N VAL A 242 9.82 24.31 12.27
CA VAL A 242 10.50 23.84 11.07
C VAL A 242 9.50 23.71 9.93
N GLU A 243 9.80 24.35 8.81
CA GLU A 243 9.04 24.20 7.58
C GLU A 243 9.72 23.18 6.66
N LEU A 244 8.96 22.19 6.18
CA LEU A 244 9.41 21.28 5.15
C LEU A 244 8.91 21.76 3.78
N GLN A 245 9.82 22.31 2.97
CA GLN A 245 9.55 22.72 1.59
C GLN A 245 10.22 21.77 0.60
N THR A 246 9.41 21.10 -0.24
CA THR A 246 9.85 20.36 -1.43
C THR A 246 8.77 20.31 -2.48
N ASN A 247 9.20 20.07 -3.73
CA ASN A 247 8.32 19.58 -4.78
C ASN A 247 7.73 18.21 -4.41
N PHE A 248 6.66 17.80 -5.09
CA PHE A 248 6.04 16.47 -4.93
C PHE A 248 7.06 15.31 -4.91
N GLY A 249 6.91 14.43 -3.91
CA GLY A 249 7.77 13.25 -3.76
C GLY A 249 9.14 13.53 -3.12
N GLY A 250 9.38 14.74 -2.61
CA GLY A 250 10.66 15.13 -1.97
C GLY A 250 10.86 14.66 -0.52
N GLY A 251 9.98 13.80 0.01
CA GLY A 251 10.21 13.16 1.32
C GLY A 251 9.71 13.94 2.55
N LYS A 252 8.82 14.94 2.41
CA LYS A 252 8.23 15.71 3.53
C LYS A 252 7.55 14.80 4.56
N THR A 253 6.54 14.03 4.12
CA THR A 253 5.84 13.07 4.97
C THR A 253 6.77 11.99 5.54
N HIS A 254 7.78 11.55 4.77
CA HIS A 254 8.78 10.61 5.26
C HIS A 254 9.64 11.20 6.40
N SER A 255 10.03 12.47 6.29
CA SER A 255 10.78 13.18 7.32
C SER A 255 9.95 13.38 8.59
N MET A 256 8.65 13.69 8.43
CA MET A 256 7.71 13.73 9.54
C MET A 256 7.53 12.37 10.21
N LEU A 257 7.50 11.27 9.45
CA LEU A 257 7.45 9.92 10.02
C LEU A 257 8.72 9.58 10.83
N ALA A 258 9.89 9.99 10.36
CA ALA A 258 11.13 9.80 11.11
C ALA A 258 11.08 10.53 12.47
N LEU A 259 10.57 11.77 12.49
CA LEU A 259 10.33 12.52 13.74
C LEU A 259 9.28 11.84 14.63
N TYR A 260 8.17 11.40 14.03
CA TYR A 260 7.09 10.71 14.74
C TYR A 260 7.60 9.46 15.45
N HIS A 261 8.43 8.66 14.78
CA HIS A 261 9.03 7.44 15.33
C HIS A 261 10.11 7.72 16.36
N MET A 262 10.96 8.73 16.13
CA MET A 262 11.96 9.16 17.11
C MET A 262 11.32 9.64 18.42
N ALA A 263 10.19 10.35 18.34
CA ALA A 263 9.41 10.77 19.50
C ALA A 263 8.47 9.68 20.05
N GLY A 264 8.50 8.48 19.47
CA GLY A 264 7.67 7.35 19.86
C GLY A 264 8.22 6.56 21.05
N PRO A 265 7.54 5.47 21.44
CA PRO A 265 7.93 4.66 22.59
C PRO A 265 9.13 3.73 22.34
N ALA A 266 9.58 3.61 21.09
CA ALA A 266 10.72 2.76 20.77
C ALA A 266 12.04 3.40 21.26
N PRO A 267 12.92 2.65 21.93
CA PRO A 267 14.25 3.15 22.29
C PRO A 267 15.02 3.57 21.05
N VAL A 268 15.65 4.74 21.07
CA VAL A 268 16.45 5.25 19.95
C VAL A 268 17.58 4.27 19.57
N GLN A 269 18.11 3.53 20.55
CA GLN A 269 19.15 2.52 20.36
C GLN A 269 18.72 1.37 19.45
N ASP A 270 17.42 1.14 19.30
CA ASP A 270 16.87 0.12 18.40
C ASP A 270 16.61 0.66 16.98
N LEU A 271 16.83 1.96 16.75
CA LEU A 271 16.51 2.64 15.50
C LEU A 271 17.78 2.82 14.67
N SER A 272 17.97 1.92 13.70
CA SER A 272 19.18 1.83 12.87
C SER A 272 19.64 3.19 12.32
N GLY A 273 20.87 3.58 12.68
CA GLY A 273 21.54 4.79 12.23
C GLY A 273 21.19 6.04 13.03
N LEU A 274 20.02 6.10 13.67
CA LEU A 274 19.63 7.21 14.53
C LEU A 274 20.42 7.20 15.84
N ASP A 275 20.64 6.00 16.39
CA ASP A 275 21.52 5.74 17.53
C ASP A 275 22.90 6.38 17.37
N GLN A 276 23.60 6.04 16.27
CA GLN A 276 24.93 6.56 15.96
C GLN A 276 24.90 8.05 15.66
N LEU A 277 23.82 8.55 15.04
CA LEU A 277 23.67 9.97 14.72
C LEU A 277 23.60 10.81 15.99
N LEU A 278 22.80 10.40 16.98
CA LEU A 278 22.64 11.14 18.22
C LEU A 278 23.85 10.97 19.15
N GLU A 279 24.44 9.77 19.22
CA GLU A 279 25.63 9.50 20.02
C GLU A 279 26.81 10.38 19.61
N LYS A 280 27.06 10.51 18.29
CA LYS A 280 28.11 11.41 17.75
C LYS A 280 27.92 12.88 18.14
N GLN A 281 26.69 13.28 18.42
CA GLN A 281 26.34 14.64 18.84
C GLN A 281 26.20 14.78 20.36
N GLY A 282 26.34 13.69 21.12
CA GLY A 282 26.12 13.69 22.57
C GLY A 282 24.67 14.01 22.96
N LEU A 283 23.71 13.68 22.09
CA LEU A 283 22.29 14.00 22.28
C LEU A 283 21.48 12.79 22.76
N SER A 284 20.40 13.07 23.49
CA SER A 284 19.38 12.09 23.86
C SER A 284 17.99 12.62 23.54
N VAL A 285 17.03 11.71 23.37
CA VAL A 285 15.61 12.05 23.18
C VAL A 285 14.86 11.67 24.45
N PRO A 286 14.10 12.60 25.07
CA PRO A 286 13.34 12.28 26.26
C PRO A 286 12.22 11.28 25.94
N GLN A 287 11.87 10.46 26.92
CA GLN A 287 10.71 9.57 26.85
C GLN A 287 9.42 10.35 27.13
N GLY A 288 8.28 9.81 26.69
CA GLY A 288 6.96 10.38 27.00
C GLY A 288 6.65 11.70 26.27
N ILE A 289 7.18 11.88 25.06
CA ILE A 289 6.85 13.05 24.22
C ILE A 289 5.39 12.94 23.76
N ASN A 290 4.60 13.98 24.03
CA ASN A 290 3.24 14.08 23.54
C ASN A 290 3.26 14.46 22.05
N ARG A 291 2.50 13.74 21.23
CA ARG A 291 2.54 13.89 19.77
C ARG A 291 1.16 14.29 19.25
N ALA A 292 1.09 15.41 18.53
CA ALA A 292 -0.08 15.80 17.76
C ALA A 292 0.22 15.70 16.26
N VAL A 293 -0.67 15.08 15.51
CA VAL A 293 -0.59 14.85 14.07
C VAL A 293 -1.87 15.38 13.44
N LEU A 294 -1.73 16.42 12.61
CA LEU A 294 -2.82 17.00 11.85
C LEU A 294 -2.50 16.84 10.36
N VAL A 295 -3.33 16.09 9.62
CA VAL A 295 -3.11 15.88 8.18
C VAL A 295 -4.27 16.50 7.42
N GLY A 296 -3.99 17.53 6.61
CA GLY A 296 -5.00 18.37 5.96
C GLY A 296 -5.89 17.67 4.92
N THR A 297 -5.54 16.44 4.54
CA THR A 297 -6.32 15.57 3.64
C THR A 297 -7.08 14.45 4.38
N SER A 298 -6.80 14.24 5.68
CA SER A 298 -7.40 13.15 6.45
C SER A 298 -8.78 13.48 6.99
N ARG A 299 -9.01 14.76 7.33
CA ARG A 299 -10.25 15.25 7.92
C ARG A 299 -10.74 16.48 7.17
N GLY A 300 -12.02 16.49 6.84
CA GLY A 300 -12.70 17.62 6.22
C GLY A 300 -13.11 18.69 7.23
N PRO A 301 -13.32 19.94 6.79
CA PRO A 301 -13.67 21.05 7.68
C PRO A 301 -15.10 20.98 8.24
N GLN A 302 -15.95 20.08 7.72
CA GLN A 302 -17.28 19.81 8.27
C GLN A 302 -17.29 18.69 9.32
N ASP A 303 -16.22 17.89 9.38
CA ASP A 303 -16.20 16.70 10.22
C ASP A 303 -16.19 17.12 11.69
N VAL A 304 -16.97 16.44 12.53
CA VAL A 304 -16.96 16.61 13.98
C VAL A 304 -16.54 15.29 14.60
N LEU A 305 -15.42 15.30 15.31
CA LEU A 305 -14.92 14.13 16.04
C LEU A 305 -15.74 13.95 17.31
N HIS A 306 -16.30 12.75 17.46
CA HIS A 306 -17.00 12.34 18.67
C HIS A 306 -16.02 11.55 19.53
N ALA A 307 -15.46 12.23 20.52
CA ALA A 307 -14.55 11.64 21.49
C ALA A 307 -15.31 11.07 22.71
N GLU A 308 -14.58 10.40 23.61
CA GLU A 308 -15.16 9.81 24.81
C GLU A 308 -15.95 10.83 25.66
N GLY A 309 -17.14 10.40 26.09
CA GLY A 309 -18.08 11.23 26.86
C GLY A 309 -18.89 12.22 26.01
N ASP A 310 -19.24 11.87 24.77
CA ASP A 310 -20.00 12.70 23.82
C ASP A 310 -19.36 14.06 23.48
N ARG A 311 -18.05 14.20 23.72
CA ARG A 311 -17.33 15.44 23.42
C ARG A 311 -17.21 15.61 21.91
N LYS A 312 -17.70 16.74 21.42
CA LYS A 312 -17.58 17.16 20.02
C LYS A 312 -16.34 18.02 19.85
N ILE A 313 -15.39 17.53 19.07
CA ILE A 313 -14.20 18.26 18.65
C ILE A 313 -14.44 18.71 17.21
N ARG A 314 -14.43 20.01 16.94
CA ARG A 314 -14.81 20.61 15.65
C ARG A 314 -13.63 21.16 14.87
N THR A 315 -12.60 21.64 15.57
CA THR A 315 -11.54 22.46 14.98
C THR A 315 -10.18 21.77 15.04
N THR A 316 -9.23 22.28 14.26
CA THR A 316 -7.84 21.79 14.26
C THR A 316 -7.14 22.06 15.60
N TRP A 317 -7.44 23.17 16.28
CA TRP A 317 -6.91 23.46 17.62
C TRP A 317 -7.55 22.60 18.71
N GLY A 318 -8.85 22.28 18.60
CA GLY A 318 -9.51 21.34 19.51
C GLY A 318 -8.91 19.94 19.38
N GLU A 319 -8.68 19.49 18.14
CA GLU A 319 -8.03 18.21 17.85
C GLU A 319 -6.59 18.17 18.36
N LEU A 320 -5.80 19.22 18.12
CA LEU A 320 -4.44 19.35 18.64
C LEU A 320 -4.41 19.20 20.16
N ALA A 321 -5.26 19.94 20.88
CA ALA A 321 -5.31 19.85 22.33
C ALA A 321 -5.70 18.44 22.79
N TRP A 322 -6.73 17.86 22.18
CA TRP A 322 -7.16 16.50 22.49
C TRP A 322 -6.05 15.46 22.29
N GLN A 323 -5.29 15.53 21.20
CA GLN A 323 -4.18 14.60 20.95
C GLN A 323 -3.03 14.77 21.96
N LEU A 324 -2.76 15.98 22.44
CA LEU A 324 -1.66 16.24 23.39
C LEU A 324 -1.97 15.82 24.83
N GLY A 325 -3.22 15.94 25.29
CA GLY A 325 -3.55 15.70 26.69
C GLY A 325 -5.00 15.30 26.97
N GLY A 326 -5.70 14.80 25.94
CA GLY A 326 -7.06 14.29 26.05
C GLY A 326 -8.06 15.33 26.56
N ALA A 327 -8.94 14.88 27.46
CA ALA A 327 -10.02 15.70 28.01
C ALA A 327 -9.54 16.97 28.71
N ASP A 328 -8.47 16.88 29.48
CA ASP A 328 -7.95 17.99 30.28
C ASP A 328 -7.34 19.08 29.41
N ALA A 329 -6.66 18.68 28.32
CA ALA A 329 -6.13 19.61 27.33
C ALA A 329 -7.24 20.26 26.51
N PHE A 330 -8.20 19.46 26.03
CA PHE A 330 -9.33 19.96 25.26
C PHE A 330 -10.18 20.95 26.07
N ALA A 331 -10.37 20.73 27.37
CA ALA A 331 -11.11 21.63 28.24
C ALA A 331 -10.54 23.06 28.23
N MET A 332 -9.22 23.22 28.06
CA MET A 332 -8.58 24.55 27.98
C MET A 332 -9.00 25.34 26.73
N VAL A 333 -9.37 24.66 25.65
CA VAL A 333 -9.73 25.27 24.35
C VAL A 333 -11.18 25.00 23.94
N ALA A 334 -12.00 24.46 24.84
CA ALA A 334 -13.35 23.99 24.51
C ALA A 334 -14.28 25.10 24.01
N GLU A 335 -14.17 26.30 24.58
CA GLU A 335 -14.94 27.47 24.13
C GLU A 335 -14.49 27.95 22.73
N ASN A 336 -13.18 27.94 22.48
CA ASN A 336 -12.61 28.25 21.16
C ASN A 336 -13.06 27.23 20.11
N ASP A 337 -13.04 25.93 20.43
CA ASP A 337 -13.54 24.87 19.55
C ASP A 337 -15.03 25.03 19.24
N ALA A 338 -15.85 25.28 20.27
CA ALA A 338 -17.30 25.42 20.11
C ALA A 338 -17.71 26.66 19.30
N SER A 339 -16.98 27.77 19.45
CA SER A 339 -17.23 29.03 18.75
C SER A 339 -16.60 29.11 17.35
N GLY A 340 -15.66 28.21 17.01
CA GLY A 340 -14.89 28.31 15.77
C GLY A 340 -13.93 29.50 15.74
N ILE A 341 -13.60 30.08 16.91
CA ILE A 341 -12.70 31.22 17.07
C ILE A 341 -11.35 30.72 17.62
N ALA A 342 -10.26 31.03 16.92
CA ALA A 342 -8.94 30.56 17.27
C ALA A 342 -8.50 30.99 18.70
N PRO A 343 -7.82 30.11 19.44
CA PRO A 343 -7.22 30.46 20.73
C PRO A 343 -6.01 31.39 20.53
N GLY A 344 -5.81 32.32 21.46
CA GLY A 344 -4.63 33.19 21.48
C GLY A 344 -3.36 32.48 21.93
N SER A 345 -2.20 33.06 21.61
CA SER A 345 -0.88 32.46 21.88
C SER A 345 -0.61 32.18 23.36
N ASN A 346 -1.05 33.05 24.29
CA ASN A 346 -0.89 32.81 25.73
C ASN A 346 -1.59 31.53 26.23
N LEU A 347 -2.78 31.21 25.69
CA LEU A 347 -3.52 30.01 26.06
C LEU A 347 -2.82 28.76 25.51
N LEU A 348 -2.36 28.82 24.26
CA LEU A 348 -1.58 27.75 23.63
C LEU A 348 -0.23 27.54 24.35
N GLU A 349 0.43 28.60 24.80
CA GLU A 349 1.67 28.50 25.59
C GLU A 349 1.42 27.81 26.93
N ALA A 350 0.33 28.15 27.63
CA ALA A 350 -0.07 27.47 28.86
C ALA A 350 -0.36 25.97 28.61
N LEU A 351 -1.03 25.66 27.49
CA LEU A 351 -1.27 24.28 27.06
C LEU A 351 0.06 23.53 26.85
N PHE A 352 0.98 24.10 26.07
CA PHE A 352 2.27 23.47 25.78
C PHE A 352 3.15 23.32 27.00
N LYS A 353 3.20 24.31 27.90
CA LYS A 353 3.91 24.18 29.18
C LYS A 353 3.38 23.04 30.04
N LYS A 354 2.07 22.79 30.02
CA LYS A 354 1.43 21.73 30.80
C LYS A 354 1.75 20.33 30.23
N TYR A 355 1.87 20.19 28.92
CA TYR A 355 2.03 18.89 28.25
C TYR A 355 3.39 18.69 27.58
N ALA A 356 4.36 19.59 27.77
CA ALA A 356 5.70 19.43 27.23
C ALA A 356 6.41 18.18 27.81
N PRO A 357 7.30 17.53 27.03
CA PRO A 357 7.71 17.87 25.66
C PRO A 357 6.65 17.48 24.62
N CYS A 358 6.51 18.32 23.58
CA CYS A 358 5.48 18.20 22.55
C CYS A 358 6.09 18.19 21.14
N LEU A 359 5.69 17.22 20.32
CA LEU A 359 5.94 17.22 18.88
C LEU A 359 4.62 17.42 18.13
N ILE A 360 4.51 18.50 17.36
CA ILE A 360 3.34 18.83 16.57
C ILE A 360 3.72 18.70 15.08
N LEU A 361 3.06 17.80 14.37
CA LEU A 361 3.27 17.53 12.95
C LEU A 361 2.02 17.95 12.17
N ILE A 362 2.17 18.86 11.22
CA ILE A 362 1.07 19.32 10.36
C ILE A 362 1.41 19.04 8.90
N ASP A 363 0.81 18.00 8.33
CA ASP A 363 1.02 17.61 6.92
C ASP A 363 -0.08 18.19 6.02
N GLU A 364 0.28 18.68 4.84
CA GLU A 364 -0.64 19.20 3.82
C GLU A 364 -1.57 20.32 4.36
N TRP A 365 -1.03 21.25 5.16
CA TRP A 365 -1.85 22.30 5.81
C TRP A 365 -2.62 23.16 4.79
N VAL A 366 -1.98 23.47 3.66
CA VAL A 366 -2.66 24.24 2.61
C VAL A 366 -3.84 23.48 2.01
N ALA A 367 -3.77 22.15 1.92
CA ALA A 367 -4.86 21.34 1.41
C ALA A 367 -6.11 21.41 2.30
N TYR A 368 -5.94 21.66 3.60
CA TYR A 368 -7.04 21.95 4.52
C TYR A 368 -7.59 23.37 4.32
N LEU A 369 -6.71 24.38 4.36
CA LEU A 369 -7.12 25.79 4.29
C LEU A 369 -7.84 26.15 2.99
N ARG A 370 -7.46 25.54 1.87
CA ARG A 370 -8.17 25.79 0.60
C ARG A 370 -9.63 25.34 0.62
N GLN A 371 -10.00 24.38 1.47
CA GLN A 371 -11.38 23.86 1.55
C GLN A 371 -12.31 24.83 2.29
N ILE A 372 -11.75 25.69 3.15
CA ILE A 372 -12.51 26.67 3.95
C ILE A 372 -12.46 28.08 3.35
N TYR A 373 -11.69 28.28 2.27
CA TYR A 373 -11.57 29.58 1.60
C TYR A 373 -12.91 30.01 1.00
N LYS A 374 -13.39 31.20 1.38
CA LYS A 374 -14.71 31.75 1.00
C LYS A 374 -15.90 30.84 1.37
N VAL A 375 -15.74 29.98 2.39
CA VAL A 375 -16.82 29.16 2.94
C VAL A 375 -17.10 29.59 4.37
N GLU A 376 -18.37 29.87 4.66
CA GLU A 376 -18.82 30.32 5.98
C GLU A 376 -19.67 29.25 6.68
N GLY A 377 -19.87 29.42 8.00
CA GLY A 377 -20.74 28.55 8.80
C GLY A 377 -20.19 27.13 9.07
N LEU A 378 -18.90 26.89 8.79
CA LEU A 378 -18.26 25.60 9.05
C LEU A 378 -17.94 25.41 10.55
N PRO A 379 -18.10 24.19 11.10
CA PRO A 379 -17.68 23.87 12.46
C PRO A 379 -16.19 24.15 12.73
N SER A 380 -15.34 24.03 11.71
CA SER A 380 -13.89 24.27 11.80
C SER A 380 -13.49 25.75 11.99
N GLY A 381 -14.46 26.66 12.04
CA GLY A 381 -14.21 28.10 11.97
C GLY A 381 -13.92 28.58 10.55
N SER A 382 -13.76 29.90 10.40
CA SER A 382 -13.50 30.55 9.11
C SER A 382 -12.05 30.40 8.65
N PHE A 383 -11.79 30.77 7.39
CA PHE A 383 -10.43 30.88 6.84
C PHE A 383 -9.54 31.80 7.69
N ASP A 384 -10.03 32.99 8.06
CA ASP A 384 -9.28 33.95 8.89
C ASP A 384 -9.06 33.47 10.32
N ALA A 385 -10.01 32.73 10.90
CA ALA A 385 -9.82 32.09 12.20
C ALA A 385 -8.68 31.08 12.15
N ASN A 386 -8.62 30.23 11.12
CA ASN A 386 -7.54 29.27 10.95
C ASN A 386 -6.18 29.95 10.69
N LEU A 387 -6.13 31.06 9.94
CA LEU A 387 -4.90 31.84 9.80
C LEU A 387 -4.45 32.49 11.11
N SER A 388 -5.39 33.00 11.90
CA SER A 388 -5.11 33.53 13.24
C SER A 388 -4.59 32.45 14.19
N PHE A 389 -5.10 31.22 14.05
CA PHE A 389 -4.58 30.06 14.77
C PHE A 389 -3.14 29.73 14.36
N VAL A 390 -2.78 29.78 13.07
CA VAL A 390 -1.39 29.56 12.62
C VAL A 390 -0.44 30.55 13.30
N GLN A 391 -0.80 31.83 13.32
CA GLN A 391 0.02 32.87 13.96
C GLN A 391 0.16 32.59 15.46
N SER A 392 -0.96 32.39 16.16
CA SER A 392 -0.97 32.12 17.60
C SER A 392 -0.20 30.86 17.96
N LEU A 393 -0.32 29.80 17.15
CA LEU A 393 0.39 28.54 17.31
C LEU A 393 1.90 28.73 17.17
N THR A 394 2.35 29.37 16.09
CA THR A 394 3.79 29.60 15.87
C THR A 394 4.41 30.46 16.96
N GLU A 395 3.72 31.49 17.45
CA GLU A 395 4.17 32.33 18.58
C GLU A 395 4.27 31.52 19.88
N ALA A 396 3.23 30.76 20.22
CA ALA A 396 3.20 29.95 21.43
C ALA A 396 4.29 28.87 21.44
N VAL A 397 4.55 28.24 20.29
CA VAL A 397 5.61 27.22 20.15
C VAL A 397 6.99 27.85 20.35
N LYS A 398 7.24 29.06 19.85
CA LYS A 398 8.50 29.78 20.13
C LYS A 398 8.70 30.01 21.62
N ALA A 399 7.65 30.44 22.31
CA ALA A 399 7.67 30.75 23.75
C ALA A 399 7.67 29.50 24.65
N SER A 400 7.52 28.30 24.10
CA SER A 400 7.39 27.04 24.85
C SER A 400 8.60 26.11 24.64
N PRO A 401 9.64 26.16 25.49
CA PRO A 401 10.73 25.17 25.47
C PRO A 401 10.22 23.74 25.48
N GLY A 402 10.89 22.83 24.79
CA GLY A 402 10.44 21.43 24.69
C GLY A 402 9.28 21.19 23.71
N THR A 403 8.79 22.23 23.01
CA THR A 403 7.74 22.11 21.99
C THR A 403 8.32 22.36 20.60
N LEU A 404 8.08 21.43 19.68
CA LEU A 404 8.48 21.52 18.28
C LEU A 404 7.26 21.45 17.37
N LEU A 405 7.14 22.42 16.45
CA LEU A 405 6.19 22.39 15.34
C LEU A 405 6.93 22.10 14.04
N VAL A 406 6.48 21.07 13.31
CA VAL A 406 6.94 20.79 11.95
C VAL A 406 5.74 20.80 11.02
N ALA A 407 5.78 21.64 9.99
CA ALA A 407 4.71 21.76 9.01
C ALA A 407 5.22 21.53 7.59
N SER A 408 4.41 20.87 6.75
CA SER A 408 4.72 20.70 5.33
C SER A 408 3.96 21.73 4.50
N LEU A 409 4.70 22.44 3.65
CA LEU A 409 4.14 23.41 2.72
C LEU A 409 4.53 23.04 1.28
N PRO A 410 3.66 23.29 0.30
CA PRO A 410 4.01 23.17 -1.11
C PRO A 410 5.13 24.16 -1.48
N ALA A 411 6.07 23.71 -2.31
CA ALA A 411 7.18 24.57 -2.73
C ALA A 411 6.73 25.68 -3.70
N SER A 412 5.76 25.36 -4.57
CA SER A 412 5.30 26.24 -5.64
C SER A 412 3.78 26.39 -5.66
N GLN A 413 3.29 27.48 -6.28
CA GLN A 413 1.85 27.76 -6.43
C GLN A 413 1.12 26.76 -7.34
N ILE A 414 1.84 26.04 -8.20
CA ILE A 414 1.28 25.05 -9.13
C ILE A 414 0.66 23.87 -8.35
N GLU A 415 1.29 23.50 -7.23
CA GLU A 415 0.88 22.35 -6.40
C GLU A 415 -0.39 22.60 -5.58
N VAL A 416 -0.79 23.87 -5.44
CA VAL A 416 -1.70 24.31 -4.38
C VAL A 416 -3.17 24.29 -4.81
N GLY A 417 -3.41 24.39 -6.13
CA GLY A 417 -4.72 24.25 -6.76
C GLY A 417 -5.71 25.40 -6.45
N GLY A 418 -6.02 26.22 -7.45
CA GLY A 418 -7.03 27.29 -7.35
C GLY A 418 -6.62 28.50 -6.51
N GLU A 419 -7.50 29.52 -6.51
CA GLU A 419 -7.28 30.81 -5.83
C GLU A 419 -7.08 30.63 -4.31
N GLY A 420 -7.93 29.82 -3.66
CA GLY A 420 -7.86 29.61 -2.22
C GLY A 420 -6.58 28.92 -1.76
N GLY A 421 -6.02 28.04 -2.59
CA GLY A 421 -4.72 27.45 -2.33
C GLY A 421 -3.60 28.48 -2.39
N GLN A 422 -3.58 29.31 -3.43
CA GLN A 422 -2.57 30.37 -3.60
C GLN A 422 -2.57 31.36 -2.42
N GLU A 423 -3.76 31.82 -2.01
CA GLU A 423 -3.90 32.72 -0.86
C GLU A 423 -3.43 32.06 0.44
N ALA A 424 -3.86 30.82 0.70
CA ALA A 424 -3.43 30.06 1.87
C ALA A 424 -1.89 29.91 1.93
N LEU A 425 -1.25 29.51 0.82
CA LEU A 425 0.20 29.37 0.77
C LEU A 425 0.91 30.71 1.01
N ALA A 426 0.42 31.80 0.43
CA ALA A 426 1.02 33.12 0.62
C ALA A 426 0.97 33.55 2.09
N ARG A 427 -0.17 33.37 2.75
CA ARG A 427 -0.37 33.71 4.17
C ARG A 427 0.44 32.83 5.12
N LEU A 428 0.52 31.52 4.83
CA LEU A 428 1.37 30.61 5.60
C LEU A 428 2.84 31.00 5.46
N LYS A 429 3.35 31.20 4.23
CA LYS A 429 4.74 31.63 4.01
C LYS A 429 5.09 32.92 4.75
N GLN A 430 4.18 33.89 4.79
CA GLN A 430 4.41 35.13 5.55
C GLN A 430 4.55 34.88 7.06
N THR A 431 3.84 33.89 7.60
CA THR A 431 3.87 33.54 9.03
C THR A 431 5.13 32.74 9.38
N PHE A 432 5.48 31.75 8.55
CA PHE A 432 6.65 30.89 8.75
C PHE A 432 7.98 31.62 8.50
N SER A 433 8.06 32.51 7.48
CA SER A 433 9.32 33.18 7.07
C SER A 433 9.99 34.01 8.17
N ARG A 434 9.28 34.28 9.27
CA ARG A 434 9.78 35.00 10.45
C ARG A 434 10.44 34.09 11.49
N VAL A 435 10.52 32.78 11.27
CA VAL A 435 10.80 31.77 12.32
C VAL A 435 11.77 30.67 11.90
N GLU A 436 12.13 30.57 10.62
CA GLU A 436 12.61 29.31 10.04
C GLU A 436 14.10 28.98 10.23
N SER A 437 14.35 27.67 10.43
CA SER A 437 15.53 26.97 9.92
C SER A 437 15.17 26.27 8.61
N SER A 438 15.96 26.44 7.54
CA SER A 438 15.67 25.78 6.26
C SER A 438 16.04 24.30 6.28
N TRP A 439 15.03 23.43 6.18
CA TRP A 439 15.23 22.02 5.90
C TRP A 439 15.67 21.83 4.44
N ARG A 440 16.64 20.94 4.20
CA ARG A 440 17.19 20.68 2.86
C ARG A 440 16.67 19.36 2.28
N PRO A 441 16.18 19.36 1.04
CA PRO A 441 15.87 18.12 0.31
C PRO A 441 17.13 17.26 0.12
N ALA A 442 16.91 15.96 -0.08
CA ALA A 442 17.98 15.03 -0.44
C ALA A 442 18.66 15.46 -1.76
N SER A 443 19.99 15.33 -1.80
CA SER A 443 20.76 15.49 -3.03
C SER A 443 20.54 14.33 -4.01
N GLN A 444 20.97 14.51 -5.26
CA GLN A 444 20.90 13.47 -6.27
C GLN A 444 21.72 12.23 -5.89
N GLU A 445 22.90 12.41 -5.30
CA GLU A 445 23.74 11.28 -4.87
C GLU A 445 23.14 10.50 -3.70
N GLU A 446 22.52 11.21 -2.74
CA GLU A 446 21.80 10.56 -1.64
C GLU A 446 20.56 9.82 -2.11
N SER A 447 20.01 10.22 -3.26
CA SER A 447 18.87 9.52 -3.87
C SER A 447 19.22 8.10 -4.29
N TYR A 448 20.47 7.82 -4.66
CA TYR A 448 20.91 6.45 -4.97
C TYR A 448 20.78 5.54 -3.74
N GLU A 449 21.25 6.02 -2.59
CA GLU A 449 21.19 5.28 -1.32
C GLU A 449 19.75 5.11 -0.82
N ILE A 450 18.92 6.14 -0.97
CA ILE A 450 17.48 6.06 -0.66
C ILE A 450 16.84 4.93 -1.47
N VAL A 451 17.08 4.90 -2.78
CA VAL A 451 16.49 3.89 -3.67
C VAL A 451 17.07 2.51 -3.37
N ARG A 452 18.41 2.39 -3.23
CA ARG A 452 19.09 1.13 -2.88
C ARG A 452 18.50 0.52 -1.62
N ARG A 453 18.45 1.30 -0.53
CA ARG A 453 18.04 0.83 0.79
C ARG A 453 16.56 0.47 0.86
N ARG A 454 15.74 1.12 0.04
CA ARG A 454 14.30 0.83 -0.03
C ARG A 454 13.98 -0.40 -0.87
N LEU A 455 14.81 -0.73 -1.86
CA LEU A 455 14.55 -1.85 -2.77
C LEU A 455 15.32 -3.12 -2.42
N PHE A 456 16.49 -2.99 -1.79
CA PHE A 456 17.38 -4.10 -1.46
C PHE A 456 17.63 -4.23 0.04
N LYS A 457 17.83 -5.47 0.49
CA LYS A 457 18.38 -5.78 1.81
C LYS A 457 19.86 -5.39 1.86
N ASP A 458 20.42 -5.41 3.05
CA ASP A 458 21.86 -5.26 3.22
C ASP A 458 22.60 -6.46 2.62
N ILE A 459 23.78 -6.18 2.05
CA ILE A 459 24.63 -7.20 1.45
C ILE A 459 25.19 -8.07 2.58
N PRO A 460 25.04 -9.40 2.52
CA PRO A 460 25.66 -10.29 3.49
C PRO A 460 27.18 -10.07 3.56
N GLY A 461 27.75 -10.13 4.75
CA GLY A 461 29.16 -9.78 4.98
C GLY A 461 30.14 -10.59 4.14
N ASP A 462 29.83 -11.87 3.91
CA ASP A 462 30.58 -12.78 3.06
C ASP A 462 30.51 -12.42 1.57
N LYS A 463 29.55 -11.58 1.14
CA LYS A 463 29.34 -11.20 -0.27
C LYS A 463 29.89 -9.82 -0.65
N PHE A 464 30.42 -9.05 0.29
CA PHE A 464 31.03 -7.73 0.00
C PHE A 464 32.13 -7.80 -1.06
N HIS A 465 32.95 -8.86 -1.03
CA HIS A 465 34.04 -9.03 -1.99
C HIS A 465 33.55 -9.21 -3.43
N HIS A 466 32.36 -9.77 -3.65
CA HIS A 466 31.77 -9.90 -4.99
C HIS A 466 31.36 -8.54 -5.55
N ARG A 467 30.69 -7.71 -4.73
CA ARG A 467 30.41 -6.30 -5.08
C ARG A 467 31.70 -5.58 -5.44
N ASP A 468 32.71 -5.64 -4.58
CA ASP A 468 33.97 -4.92 -4.77
C ASP A 468 34.71 -5.37 -6.04
N ASN A 469 34.62 -6.66 -6.38
CA ASN A 469 35.16 -7.19 -7.63
C ASN A 469 34.40 -6.63 -8.86
N THR A 470 33.07 -6.54 -8.82
CA THR A 470 32.29 -5.88 -9.87
C THR A 470 32.72 -4.42 -10.05
N LEU A 471 32.84 -3.66 -8.94
CA LEU A 471 33.29 -2.27 -8.96
C LEU A 471 34.69 -2.12 -9.57
N LYS A 472 35.62 -3.01 -9.21
CA LYS A 472 36.98 -3.04 -9.79
C LYS A 472 36.97 -3.29 -11.30
N GLN A 473 36.09 -4.15 -11.80
CA GLN A 473 35.98 -4.41 -13.23
C GLN A 473 35.40 -3.20 -13.99
N PHE A 474 34.40 -2.50 -13.45
CA PHE A 474 33.94 -1.23 -14.03
C PHE A 474 35.04 -0.16 -14.03
N ALA A 475 35.74 0.02 -12.91
CA ALA A 475 36.86 0.98 -12.82
C ALA A 475 38.03 0.61 -13.77
N LYS A 476 38.23 -0.68 -14.04
CA LYS A 476 39.20 -1.15 -15.06
C LYS A 476 38.70 -0.82 -16.47
N LEU A 477 37.45 -1.15 -16.78
CA LEU A 477 36.81 -0.87 -18.07
C LEU A 477 36.91 0.61 -18.45
N TYR A 478 36.61 1.53 -17.53
CA TYR A 478 36.69 2.97 -17.80
C TYR A 478 38.11 3.47 -18.01
N ARG A 479 39.09 2.93 -17.28
CA ARG A 479 40.50 3.30 -17.44
C ARG A 479 41.08 2.79 -18.76
N GLU A 480 40.73 1.58 -19.16
CA GLU A 480 41.24 0.96 -20.40
C GLU A 480 40.62 1.56 -21.66
N ASN A 481 39.41 2.13 -21.55
CA ASN A 481 38.65 2.66 -22.68
C ASN A 481 38.27 4.13 -22.46
N ALA A 482 39.20 4.96 -21.96
CA ALA A 482 38.91 6.34 -21.55
C ALA A 482 38.32 7.24 -22.66
N ASN A 483 38.56 6.90 -23.94
CA ASN A 483 38.00 7.64 -25.07
C ASN A 483 36.53 7.30 -25.39
N ASP A 484 36.03 6.17 -24.88
CA ASP A 484 34.68 5.67 -25.16
C ASP A 484 33.66 6.10 -24.09
N PHE A 485 34.12 6.67 -22.98
CA PHE A 485 33.30 7.04 -21.82
C PHE A 485 33.39 8.54 -21.49
N PRO A 486 32.38 9.11 -20.80
CA PRO A 486 32.43 10.49 -20.33
C PRO A 486 33.63 10.78 -19.41
N GLN A 487 34.08 12.03 -19.41
CA GLN A 487 35.15 12.48 -18.51
C GLN A 487 34.76 12.26 -17.04
N GLY A 488 35.71 11.82 -16.23
CA GLY A 488 35.53 11.58 -14.80
C GLY A 488 35.07 10.17 -14.42
N CYS A 489 34.63 9.32 -15.37
CA CYS A 489 34.21 7.95 -15.06
C CYS A 489 35.35 7.06 -14.50
N ALA A 490 36.59 7.38 -14.85
CA ALA A 490 37.78 6.67 -14.36
C ALA A 490 38.25 7.12 -12.96
N ASP A 491 37.67 8.18 -12.42
CA ASP A 491 38.11 8.80 -11.17
C ASP A 491 37.57 8.06 -9.93
N GLU A 492 38.27 8.21 -8.80
CA GLU A 492 37.89 7.56 -7.54
C GLU A 492 36.51 8.04 -7.03
N ASP A 493 36.12 9.28 -7.33
CA ASP A 493 34.80 9.77 -6.95
C ASP A 493 33.67 9.06 -7.71
N TYR A 494 33.86 8.72 -8.99
CA TYR A 494 32.89 7.91 -9.74
C TYR A 494 32.84 6.48 -9.22
N ARG A 495 33.99 5.93 -8.80
CA ARG A 495 34.03 4.62 -8.12
C ARG A 495 33.21 4.61 -6.83
N ARG A 496 33.28 5.67 -6.02
CA ARG A 496 32.43 5.82 -4.82
C ARG A 496 30.95 5.89 -5.16
N LYS A 497 30.57 6.53 -6.29
CA LYS A 497 29.18 6.51 -6.78
C LYS A 497 28.71 5.12 -7.14
N LEU A 498 29.54 4.34 -7.84
CA LEU A 498 29.24 2.94 -8.15
C LEU A 498 29.01 2.11 -6.89
N GLU A 499 29.81 2.32 -5.85
CA GLU A 499 29.65 1.62 -4.56
C GLU A 499 28.31 1.95 -3.89
N LYS A 500 27.97 3.24 -3.80
CA LYS A 500 26.71 3.71 -3.20
C LYS A 500 25.46 3.26 -3.97
N ALA A 501 25.56 3.16 -5.29
CA ALA A 501 24.44 2.81 -6.16
C ALA A 501 24.25 1.28 -6.33
N TYR A 502 25.26 0.46 -6.02
CA TYR A 502 25.23 -0.99 -6.23
C TYR A 502 23.98 -1.64 -5.57
N PRO A 503 23.25 -2.53 -6.28
CA PRO A 503 23.60 -3.19 -7.54
C PRO A 503 23.21 -2.43 -8.81
N ILE A 504 22.70 -1.20 -8.68
CA ILE A 504 22.24 -0.39 -9.79
C ILE A 504 23.38 0.53 -10.26
N HIS A 505 23.53 0.69 -11.56
CA HIS A 505 24.53 1.60 -12.12
C HIS A 505 24.13 3.07 -11.87
N PRO A 506 25.04 3.96 -11.39
CA PRO A 506 24.71 5.35 -11.06
C PRO A 506 24.19 6.15 -12.27
N GLU A 507 24.71 5.89 -13.48
CA GLU A 507 24.21 6.52 -14.71
C GLU A 507 22.71 6.29 -14.93
N LEU A 508 22.16 5.12 -14.56
CA LEU A 508 20.72 4.88 -14.70
C LEU A 508 19.92 5.83 -13.80
N PHE A 509 20.40 6.05 -12.57
CA PHE A 509 19.78 7.03 -11.69
C PHE A 509 19.95 8.44 -12.24
N ASP A 510 21.13 8.81 -12.72
CA ASP A 510 21.37 10.14 -13.27
C ASP A 510 20.46 10.46 -14.45
N GLN A 511 20.24 9.50 -15.33
CA GLN A 511 19.31 9.65 -16.44
C GLN A 511 17.86 9.76 -15.95
N LEU A 512 17.43 8.94 -14.99
CA LEU A 512 16.08 9.02 -14.44
C LEU A 512 15.83 10.35 -13.71
N TYR A 513 16.77 10.84 -12.93
CA TYR A 513 16.61 12.09 -12.18
C TYR A 513 16.78 13.34 -13.06
N THR A 514 17.70 13.33 -14.02
CA THR A 514 17.93 14.48 -14.92
C THR A 514 16.87 14.56 -16.00
N SER A 515 16.62 13.46 -16.71
CA SER A 515 15.68 13.43 -17.83
C SER A 515 14.24 13.51 -17.35
N TRP A 516 13.84 12.71 -16.36
CA TRP A 516 12.45 12.68 -15.90
C TRP A 516 12.16 13.69 -14.80
N GLY A 517 13.17 14.17 -14.07
CA GLY A 517 13.00 15.24 -13.08
C GLY A 517 12.61 16.60 -13.68
N SER A 518 12.75 16.75 -15.00
CA SER A 518 12.25 17.89 -15.79
C SER A 518 10.73 17.85 -16.03
N LEU A 519 10.08 16.68 -15.87
CA LEU A 519 8.66 16.53 -16.07
C LEU A 519 7.90 17.04 -14.83
N GLU A 520 7.11 18.09 -15.01
CA GLU A 520 6.41 18.78 -13.91
C GLU A 520 5.46 17.88 -13.09
N LYS A 521 4.91 16.82 -13.71
CA LYS A 521 4.01 15.85 -13.04
C LYS A 521 4.73 14.62 -12.49
N PHE A 522 6.04 14.49 -12.71
CA PHE A 522 6.78 13.31 -12.29
C PHE A 522 7.14 13.39 -10.80
N GLN A 523 6.76 12.34 -10.06
CA GLN A 523 6.93 12.27 -8.61
C GLN A 523 8.34 11.78 -8.25
N ARG A 524 9.39 12.50 -8.67
CA ARG A 524 10.83 12.24 -8.50
C ARG A 524 11.17 10.89 -7.86
N THR A 525 11.42 10.85 -6.54
CA THR A 525 11.87 9.64 -5.84
C THR A 525 10.82 8.53 -5.83
N ARG A 526 9.52 8.86 -5.70
CA ARG A 526 8.44 7.87 -5.71
C ARG A 526 8.27 7.21 -7.08
N GLY A 527 8.39 7.99 -8.16
CA GLY A 527 8.32 7.49 -9.53
C GLY A 527 9.49 6.57 -9.85
N VAL A 528 10.71 6.95 -9.44
CA VAL A 528 11.91 6.13 -9.59
C VAL A 528 11.79 4.82 -8.81
N LEU A 529 11.38 4.89 -7.53
CA LEU A 529 11.19 3.68 -6.71
C LEU A 529 10.23 2.68 -7.36
N ARG A 530 9.11 3.15 -7.93
CA ARG A 530 8.13 2.29 -8.60
C ARG A 530 8.70 1.62 -9.84
N LEU A 531 9.34 2.40 -10.71
CA LEU A 531 9.93 1.87 -11.93
C LEU A 531 11.01 0.84 -11.60
N MET A 532 11.89 1.17 -10.67
CA MET A 532 12.99 0.30 -10.27
C MET A 532 12.48 -0.95 -9.55
N ALA A 533 11.46 -0.85 -8.69
CA ALA A 533 10.84 -2.03 -8.07
C ALA A 533 10.30 -3.00 -9.13
N GLN A 534 9.58 -2.50 -10.14
CA GLN A 534 9.11 -3.33 -11.26
C GLN A 534 10.26 -3.95 -12.04
N ALA A 535 11.26 -3.15 -12.43
CA ALA A 535 12.40 -3.66 -13.18
C ALA A 535 13.16 -4.73 -12.39
N ILE A 536 13.37 -4.52 -11.10
CA ILE A 536 14.06 -5.48 -10.21
C ILE A 536 13.24 -6.75 -10.06
N HIS A 537 11.91 -6.64 -9.90
CA HIS A 537 11.01 -7.79 -9.81
C HIS A 537 11.01 -8.63 -11.08
N GLU A 538 10.81 -8.02 -12.25
CA GLU A 538 10.82 -8.73 -13.54
C GLU A 538 12.16 -9.41 -13.80
N LEU A 539 13.23 -8.79 -13.31
CA LEU A 539 14.53 -9.38 -13.34
C LEU A 539 14.57 -10.57 -12.37
N TRP A 540 14.23 -10.39 -11.09
CA TRP A 540 14.48 -11.33 -9.97
C TRP A 540 13.83 -12.69 -10.17
#